data_AF-A0A235ESV6-F1
#
_entry.id   AF-A0A235ESV6-F1
#
_cell.length_a   1.000
_cell.length_b   1.000
_cell.length_c   1.000
_cell.angle_alpha   90.00
_cell.angle_beta   90.00
_cell.angle_gamma   90.00
#
_symmetry.space_group_name_H-M   'P 1'
#
loop_
_entity.id
_entity.type
_entity.pdbx_description
1 polymer ?
#
loop_
_entity_poly.entity_id
_entity_poly.type
_entity_poly.pdbx_seq_one_letter_code
_entity_poly.pdbx_strand_id
1 'polypeptide(L)'
;MGDPAGIGPEIIAKLAQDTRRPDLPYVVIGDAGALQRAVDAIGGSCPIMPIGENFDGLTQALAQGAIPVLPTGAPLPQDLVPGQVDARAGAAAHAYVQRAIDLALAGRVRGIVTAPIHKLALRAAGITHPGHTEILAARTGTRDFAMMLANPELRVVLVSIHVALSEAIAAVTPDNELRAIRLAHAACRGLGLTHPRVAVAGLNPHAGENGLFGDQDQQVIAPAVAAARAEGIDASGPWPGDTVFMRARQGDFDVVVAQYHDQGLIPVKYLGVEQGVNITLGLPFIRTSVDHGTAFDIAGTGRASASSLVQALQYAAAMGATTRTATTISAPAPMPVLHRRAPATVRRPCPDFIFMLTRQDRTVANAMDLLPEVLDAGVQHIGFKDVGLPLPGLQQLADAIRAAGAVSYLEVVSLDEASETASAQAAVALGVDVLMGGTRPEAVLPLLRGTPIRYYPFPGAVTGHPSVLGGSIDDIVASARRMAALEGVHGLDLLAYRFTGDVPALIHRVVAAVDKPVVIAGSIDRAERIEAAVAGRAAGLTVGTAALDGVFPAPAPGLAAQLRCIRGLLDAAGKEPQCSGAR
;
A
#
# COMPACT_ATOMS: atom_id res chain seq x y z
N MET A 1 0.08 -13.95 21.76
CA MET A 1 -0.78 -14.76 20.88
C MET A 1 -2.08 -14.05 20.47
N GLY A 2 -2.61 -13.15 21.30
CA GLY A 2 -3.95 -12.60 21.07
C GLY A 2 -5.03 -13.54 21.60
N ASP A 3 -6.23 -13.48 21.03
CA ASP A 3 -7.31 -14.41 21.32
C ASP A 3 -6.99 -15.80 20.75
N PRO A 4 -6.87 -16.85 21.60
CA PRO A 4 -6.56 -18.21 21.14
C PRO A 4 -7.70 -18.88 20.37
N ALA A 5 -8.93 -18.37 20.42
CA ALA A 5 -10.04 -18.81 19.58
C ALA A 5 -10.15 -18.01 18.27
N GLY A 6 -9.37 -16.94 18.10
CA GLY A 6 -9.30 -16.18 16.84
C GLY A 6 -8.21 -16.67 15.89
N ILE A 7 -7.91 -15.87 14.87
CA ILE A 7 -6.83 -16.17 13.90
C ILE A 7 -5.41 -15.96 14.43
N GLY A 8 -5.24 -15.43 15.64
CA GLY A 8 -3.93 -15.10 16.22
C GLY A 8 -2.93 -16.27 16.18
N PRO A 9 -3.30 -17.47 16.65
CA PRO A 9 -2.48 -18.67 16.51
C PRO A 9 -2.10 -19.01 15.05
N GLU A 10 -3.03 -18.92 14.09
CA GLU A 10 -2.76 -19.24 12.68
C GLU A 10 -1.75 -18.30 12.04
N ILE A 11 -1.92 -16.98 12.24
CA ILE A 11 -1.02 -16.00 11.65
C ILE A 11 0.38 -16.08 12.26
N ILE A 12 0.50 -16.54 13.52
CA ILE A 12 1.80 -16.82 14.15
C ILE A 12 2.44 -18.08 13.54
N ALA A 13 1.66 -19.15 13.36
CA ALA A 13 2.15 -20.37 12.72
C ALA A 13 2.65 -20.12 11.28
N LYS A 14 1.97 -19.24 10.55
CA LYS A 14 2.40 -18.78 9.21
C LYS A 14 3.59 -17.83 9.27
N LEU A 15 3.63 -16.89 10.23
CA LEU A 15 4.77 -15.99 10.44
C LEU A 15 6.08 -16.77 10.65
N ALA A 16 6.03 -17.88 11.37
CA ALA A 16 7.20 -18.71 11.65
C ALA A 16 7.83 -19.28 10.36
N GLN A 17 7.02 -19.49 9.32
CA GLN A 17 7.41 -20.03 8.01
C GLN A 17 7.64 -18.93 6.95
N ASP A 18 7.39 -17.65 7.29
CA ASP A 18 7.45 -16.54 6.35
C ASP A 18 8.87 -15.99 6.20
N THR A 19 9.43 -16.06 4.99
CA THR A 19 10.79 -15.58 4.68
C THR A 19 10.93 -14.06 4.71
N ARG A 20 9.82 -13.32 4.73
CA ARG A 20 9.81 -11.85 4.83
C ARG A 20 10.00 -11.36 6.27
N ARG A 21 9.85 -12.24 7.26
CA ARG A 21 10.08 -11.93 8.68
C ARG A 21 11.52 -11.46 8.89
N PRO A 22 11.77 -10.38 9.67
CA PRO A 22 13.13 -9.98 10.01
C PRO A 22 13.82 -11.06 10.84
N ASP A 23 15.13 -11.23 10.62
CA ASP A 23 15.97 -12.13 11.41
C ASP A 23 16.20 -11.56 12.82
N LEU A 24 15.20 -11.80 13.68
CA LEU A 24 15.21 -11.42 15.09
C LEU A 24 14.73 -12.60 15.94
N PRO A 25 15.32 -12.79 17.14
CA PRO A 25 14.77 -13.71 18.10
C PRO A 25 13.39 -13.19 18.56
N TYR A 26 12.42 -14.09 18.61
CA TYR A 26 11.06 -13.82 19.07
C TYR A 26 10.60 -14.92 20.00
N VAL A 27 9.64 -14.62 20.87
CA VAL A 27 8.97 -15.60 21.74
C VAL A 27 7.47 -15.36 21.67
N VAL A 28 6.70 -16.43 21.54
CA VAL A 28 5.24 -16.36 21.56
C VAL A 28 4.76 -16.54 23.00
N ILE A 29 4.18 -15.48 23.56
CA ILE A 29 3.48 -15.58 24.86
C ILE A 29 2.06 -16.08 24.58
N GLY A 30 1.73 -17.27 25.06
CA GLY A 30 0.48 -17.94 24.73
C GLY A 30 0.37 -19.38 25.22
N ASP A 31 -0.49 -20.16 24.57
CA ASP A 31 -0.73 -21.58 24.87
C ASP A 31 -0.20 -22.47 23.74
N ALA A 32 0.65 -23.44 24.08
CA ALA A 32 1.27 -24.32 23.09
C ALA A 32 0.25 -25.21 22.36
N GLY A 33 -0.83 -25.64 23.03
CA GLY A 33 -1.87 -26.47 22.45
C GLY A 33 -2.70 -25.74 21.39
N ALA A 34 -3.06 -24.48 21.65
CA ALA A 34 -3.75 -23.61 20.70
C ALA A 34 -2.90 -23.35 19.46
N LEU A 35 -1.59 -23.16 19.64
CA LEU A 35 -0.68 -23.01 18.51
C LEU A 35 -0.51 -24.32 17.73
N GLN A 36 -0.49 -25.48 18.39
CA GLN A 36 -0.41 -26.78 17.71
C GLN A 36 -1.63 -27.01 16.83
N ARG A 37 -2.84 -26.77 17.36
CA ARG A 37 -4.08 -26.85 16.57
C ARG A 37 -4.04 -25.93 15.34
N ALA A 38 -3.42 -24.76 15.46
CA ALA A 38 -3.28 -23.82 14.35
C ALA A 38 -2.26 -24.27 13.31
N VAL A 39 -1.14 -24.89 13.71
CA VAL A 39 -0.17 -25.52 12.80
C VAL A 39 -0.85 -26.65 12.02
N ASP A 40 -1.64 -27.48 12.72
CA ASP A 40 -2.39 -28.57 12.09
C ASP A 40 -3.42 -28.02 11.08
N ALA A 41 -4.16 -26.97 11.45
CA ALA A 41 -5.18 -26.34 10.60
C ALA A 41 -4.62 -25.72 9.31
N ILE A 42 -3.38 -25.22 9.32
CA ILE A 42 -2.73 -24.70 8.10
C ILE A 42 -2.02 -25.79 7.28
N GLY A 43 -2.09 -27.06 7.69
CA GLY A 43 -1.39 -28.17 7.05
C GLY A 43 0.14 -28.09 7.16
N GLY A 44 0.65 -27.37 8.17
CA GLY A 44 2.09 -27.16 8.38
C GLY A 44 2.73 -28.22 9.27
N SER A 45 4.07 -28.24 9.30
CA SER A 45 4.87 -29.14 10.14
C SER A 45 5.86 -28.39 11.04
N CYS A 46 5.48 -27.18 11.47
CA CYS A 46 6.35 -26.32 12.29
C CYS A 46 6.36 -26.81 13.76
N PRO A 47 7.51 -27.24 14.31
CA PRO A 47 7.57 -27.71 15.70
C PRO A 47 7.26 -26.58 16.68
N ILE A 48 6.61 -26.91 17.78
CA ILE A 48 6.34 -25.95 18.87
C ILE A 48 7.19 -26.35 20.06
N MET A 49 7.97 -25.41 20.58
CA MET A 49 8.85 -25.65 21.72
C MET A 49 8.45 -24.75 22.89
N PRO A 50 7.80 -25.29 23.93
CA PRO A 50 7.63 -24.59 25.19
C PRO A 50 9.00 -24.25 25.79
N ILE A 51 9.20 -22.99 26.20
CA ILE A 51 10.43 -22.51 26.83
C ILE A 51 10.17 -22.00 28.26
N GLY A 52 11.22 -21.99 29.08
CA GLY A 52 11.15 -21.52 30.47
C GLY A 52 11.06 -20.00 30.61
N GLU A 53 10.76 -19.52 31.82
CA GLU A 53 10.62 -18.08 32.12
C GLU A 53 11.90 -17.26 31.89
N ASN A 54 13.07 -17.92 31.91
CA ASN A 54 14.36 -17.31 31.62
C ASN A 54 14.71 -17.31 30.13
N PHE A 55 13.78 -17.73 29.27
CA PHE A 55 14.00 -17.98 27.84
C PHE A 55 15.00 -19.11 27.56
N ASP A 56 15.17 -20.02 28.52
CA ASP A 56 15.97 -21.23 28.34
C ASP A 56 15.38 -22.06 27.19
N GLY A 57 16.23 -22.40 26.21
CA GLY A 57 15.81 -23.10 24.98
C GLY A 57 15.39 -22.21 23.82
N LEU A 58 15.31 -20.87 23.99
CA LEU A 58 14.94 -19.95 22.90
C LEU A 58 15.84 -20.08 21.67
N THR A 59 17.16 -20.03 21.86
CA THR A 59 18.13 -20.17 20.77
C THR A 59 18.01 -21.52 20.07
N GLN A 60 17.80 -22.59 20.84
CA GLN A 60 17.62 -23.94 20.31
C GLN A 60 16.35 -24.05 19.48
N ALA A 61 15.22 -23.54 19.99
CA ALA A 61 13.95 -23.53 19.28
C ALA A 61 14.07 -22.84 17.92
N LEU A 62 14.63 -21.62 17.90
CA LEU A 62 14.80 -20.84 16.69
C LEU A 62 15.74 -21.52 15.68
N ALA A 63 16.85 -22.11 16.15
CA ALA A 63 17.80 -22.83 15.29
C ALA A 63 17.17 -24.09 14.65
N GLN A 64 16.17 -24.69 15.29
CA GLN A 64 15.43 -25.84 14.77
C GLN A 64 14.24 -25.45 13.89
N GLY A 65 14.02 -24.15 13.65
CA GLY A 65 12.82 -23.66 12.95
C GLY A 65 11.54 -23.88 13.74
N ALA A 66 11.64 -24.10 15.06
CA ALA A 66 10.50 -24.26 15.95
C ALA A 66 9.97 -22.90 16.42
N ILE A 67 8.70 -22.86 16.82
CA ILE A 67 8.07 -21.70 17.46
C ILE A 67 8.33 -21.78 18.97
N PRO A 68 9.19 -20.90 19.54
CA PRO A 68 9.36 -20.80 20.98
C PRO A 68 8.09 -20.22 21.62
N VAL A 69 7.47 -20.96 22.53
CA VAL A 69 6.29 -20.53 23.26
C VAL A 69 6.63 -20.38 24.74
N LEU A 70 6.36 -19.22 25.33
CA LEU A 70 6.36 -19.05 26.78
C LEU A 70 4.93 -19.33 27.28
N PRO A 71 4.66 -20.51 27.89
CA PRO A 71 3.34 -20.82 28.40
C PRO A 71 2.94 -19.82 29.48
N THR A 72 1.72 -19.28 29.40
CA THR A 72 1.24 -18.26 30.34
C THR A 72 -0.17 -18.61 30.79
N GLY A 73 -0.37 -18.82 32.08
CA GLY A 73 -1.64 -19.30 32.61
C GLY A 73 -1.82 -20.81 32.47
N ALA A 74 -3.02 -21.30 32.81
CA ALA A 74 -3.36 -22.72 32.71
C ALA A 74 -3.51 -23.13 31.22
N PRO A 75 -3.14 -24.37 30.85
CA PRO A 75 -3.37 -24.87 29.50
C PRO A 75 -4.82 -24.72 29.08
N LEU A 76 -5.03 -24.27 27.85
CA LEU A 76 -6.38 -24.12 27.32
C LEU A 76 -7.02 -25.47 27.05
N PRO A 77 -8.32 -25.63 27.35
CA PRO A 77 -9.00 -26.90 27.17
C PRO A 77 -9.18 -27.21 25.68
N GLN A 78 -9.25 -28.51 25.36
CA GLN A 78 -9.36 -28.99 23.99
C GLN A 78 -10.72 -28.70 23.34
N ASP A 79 -11.74 -28.41 24.15
CA ASP A 79 -13.10 -28.06 23.72
C ASP A 79 -13.24 -26.59 23.31
N LEU A 80 -12.15 -25.80 23.32
CA LEU A 80 -12.17 -24.42 22.85
C LEU A 80 -12.38 -24.37 21.34
N VAL A 81 -13.58 -23.93 20.92
CA VAL A 81 -13.97 -23.89 19.51
C VAL A 81 -13.43 -22.61 18.84
N PRO A 82 -12.63 -22.72 17.76
CA PRO A 82 -12.24 -21.56 16.97
C PRO A 82 -13.45 -20.78 16.45
N GLY A 83 -13.36 -19.45 16.47
CA GLY A 83 -14.40 -18.57 15.97
C GLY A 83 -15.57 -18.33 16.93
N GLN A 84 -15.53 -18.86 18.16
CA GLN A 84 -16.57 -18.66 19.16
C GLN A 84 -16.10 -17.82 20.34
N VAL A 85 -17.00 -16.99 20.87
CA VAL A 85 -16.72 -16.19 22.07
C VAL A 85 -16.66 -17.11 23.28
N ASP A 86 -15.51 -17.16 23.94
CA ASP A 86 -15.30 -17.97 25.14
C ASP A 86 -14.57 -17.15 26.22
N ALA A 87 -15.08 -17.18 27.46
CA ALA A 87 -14.50 -16.48 28.58
C ALA A 87 -13.07 -16.97 28.93
N ARG A 88 -12.79 -18.26 28.72
CA ARG A 88 -11.46 -18.86 28.95
C ARG A 88 -10.45 -18.29 27.96
N ALA A 89 -10.84 -18.13 26.69
CA ALA A 89 -10.01 -17.48 25.67
C ALA A 89 -9.76 -16.01 25.99
N GLY A 90 -10.78 -15.27 26.44
CA GLY A 90 -10.65 -13.88 26.87
C GLY A 90 -9.70 -13.71 28.07
N ALA A 91 -9.84 -14.55 29.10
CA ALA A 91 -8.97 -14.55 30.27
C ALA A 91 -7.51 -14.83 29.89
N ALA A 92 -7.29 -15.82 29.03
CA ALA A 92 -5.97 -16.19 28.55
C ALA A 92 -5.34 -15.07 27.71
N ALA A 93 -6.08 -14.50 26.75
CA ALA A 93 -5.62 -13.38 25.93
C ALA A 93 -5.14 -12.20 26.76
N HIS A 94 -5.89 -11.84 27.81
CA HIS A 94 -5.50 -10.79 28.74
C HIS A 94 -4.25 -11.16 29.55
N ALA A 95 -4.15 -12.39 30.07
CA ALA A 95 -2.97 -12.87 30.76
C ALA A 95 -1.71 -12.80 29.87
N TYR A 96 -1.83 -13.16 28.59
CA TYR A 96 -0.73 -13.07 27.62
C TYR A 96 -0.25 -11.63 27.44
N VAL A 97 -1.19 -10.67 27.31
CA VAL A 97 -0.86 -9.25 27.16
C VAL A 97 -0.21 -8.72 28.44
N GLN A 98 -0.76 -9.00 29.62
CA GLN A 98 -0.18 -8.60 30.91
C GLN A 98 1.25 -9.13 31.06
N ARG A 99 1.47 -10.42 30.77
CA ARG A 99 2.80 -11.04 30.85
C ARG A 99 3.79 -10.41 29.88
N ALA A 100 3.35 -10.09 28.65
CA ALA A 100 4.18 -9.40 27.67
C ALA A 100 4.61 -8.01 28.17
N ILE A 101 3.69 -7.26 28.77
CA ILE A 101 3.95 -5.94 29.35
C ILE A 101 4.95 -6.05 30.49
N ASP A 102 4.73 -6.97 31.42
CA ASP A 102 5.61 -7.15 32.57
C ASP A 102 7.05 -7.52 32.12
N LEU A 103 7.20 -8.36 31.10
CA LEU A 103 8.50 -8.68 30.50
C LEU A 103 9.17 -7.47 29.82
N ALA A 104 8.38 -6.63 29.13
CA ALA A 104 8.90 -5.44 28.46
C ALA A 104 9.32 -4.36 29.48
N LEU A 105 8.53 -4.15 30.53
CA LEU A 105 8.87 -3.25 31.64
C LEU A 105 10.13 -3.72 32.40
N ALA A 106 10.31 -5.04 32.54
CA ALA A 106 11.50 -5.62 33.11
C ALA A 106 12.73 -5.60 32.17
N GLY A 107 12.61 -5.07 30.95
CA GLY A 107 13.68 -5.03 29.95
C GLY A 107 14.08 -6.41 29.40
N ARG A 108 13.28 -7.44 29.66
CA ARG A 108 13.53 -8.83 29.20
C ARG A 108 13.23 -8.99 27.71
N VAL A 109 12.35 -8.16 27.16
CA VAL A 109 12.07 -8.07 25.72
C VAL A 109 12.16 -6.62 25.26
N ARG A 110 12.56 -6.42 24.01
CA ARG A 110 12.73 -5.08 23.43
C ARG A 110 11.41 -4.43 23.00
N GLY A 111 10.42 -5.24 22.68
CA GLY A 111 9.13 -4.78 22.20
C GLY A 111 8.11 -5.90 22.16
N ILE A 112 6.86 -5.51 21.94
CA ILE A 112 5.71 -6.38 21.90
C ILE A 112 5.05 -6.25 20.53
N VAL A 113 4.83 -7.38 19.86
CA VAL A 113 4.01 -7.45 18.64
C VAL A 113 2.73 -8.20 18.97
N THR A 114 1.58 -7.53 18.89
CA THR A 114 0.30 -8.11 19.30
C THR A 114 -0.51 -8.62 18.11
N ALA A 115 -0.98 -9.86 18.22
CA ALA A 115 -2.07 -10.39 17.42
C ALA A 115 -3.43 -9.97 18.01
N PRO A 116 -4.56 -10.10 17.27
CA PRO A 116 -5.85 -9.54 17.67
C PRO A 116 -6.43 -10.15 18.95
N ILE A 117 -7.21 -9.37 19.70
CA ILE A 117 -8.01 -9.84 20.86
C ILE A 117 -9.49 -9.56 20.63
N HIS A 118 -10.38 -10.40 21.18
CA HIS A 118 -11.83 -10.25 21.01
C HIS A 118 -12.48 -9.53 22.20
N LYS A 119 -13.13 -8.38 21.94
CA LYS A 119 -13.73 -7.56 23.00
C LYS A 119 -14.81 -8.30 23.79
N LEU A 120 -15.68 -9.08 23.13
CA LEU A 120 -16.72 -9.83 23.83
C LEU A 120 -16.14 -11.00 24.65
N ALA A 121 -15.02 -11.59 24.23
CA ALA A 121 -14.37 -12.66 25.00
C ALA A 121 -13.75 -12.09 26.29
N LEU A 122 -13.09 -10.93 26.20
CA LEU A 122 -12.61 -10.20 27.37
C LEU A 122 -13.75 -9.88 28.34
N ARG A 123 -14.88 -9.37 27.82
CA ARG A 123 -16.07 -9.06 28.64
C ARG A 123 -16.66 -10.30 29.29
N ALA A 124 -16.75 -11.41 28.57
CA ALA A 124 -17.20 -12.69 29.11
C ALA A 124 -16.29 -13.20 30.24
N ALA A 125 -15.00 -12.86 30.19
CA ALA A 125 -14.02 -13.12 31.25
C ALA A 125 -14.06 -12.12 32.42
N GLY A 126 -15.01 -11.17 32.43
CA GLY A 126 -15.11 -10.12 33.45
C GLY A 126 -14.10 -8.97 33.28
N ILE A 127 -13.41 -8.89 32.15
CA ILE A 127 -12.39 -7.86 31.88
C ILE A 127 -13.07 -6.66 31.21
N THR A 128 -12.90 -5.48 31.80
CA THR A 128 -13.61 -4.26 31.37
C THR A 128 -12.84 -3.42 30.36
N HIS A 129 -11.55 -3.69 30.16
CA HIS A 129 -10.73 -2.95 29.21
C HIS A 129 -11.24 -3.13 27.77
N PRO A 130 -11.33 -2.05 26.97
CA PRO A 130 -11.91 -2.11 25.63
C PRO A 130 -10.95 -2.67 24.57
N GLY A 131 -9.64 -2.72 24.83
CA GLY A 131 -8.64 -3.17 23.86
C GLY A 131 -7.20 -3.17 24.37
N HIS A 132 -6.26 -3.49 23.46
CA HIS A 132 -4.83 -3.54 23.77
C HIS A 132 -4.29 -2.22 24.29
N THR A 133 -4.62 -1.11 23.62
CA THR A 133 -4.07 0.21 23.92
C THR A 133 -4.38 0.62 25.35
N GLU A 134 -5.61 0.37 25.80
CA GLU A 134 -6.05 0.71 27.15
C GLU A 134 -5.46 -0.23 28.21
N ILE A 135 -5.33 -1.52 27.90
CA ILE A 135 -4.61 -2.47 28.78
C ILE A 135 -3.15 -2.03 28.96
N LEU A 136 -2.48 -1.66 27.86
CA LEU A 136 -1.11 -1.19 27.84
C LEU A 136 -0.95 0.08 28.67
N ALA A 137 -1.71 1.13 28.35
CA ALA A 137 -1.63 2.41 29.03
C ALA A 137 -1.93 2.30 30.54
N ALA A 138 -2.94 1.53 30.92
CA ALA A 138 -3.29 1.32 32.33
C ALA A 138 -2.16 0.60 33.09
N ARG A 139 -1.55 -0.42 32.47
CA ARG A 139 -0.50 -1.22 33.10
C ARG A 139 0.85 -0.49 33.16
N THR A 140 1.17 0.34 32.17
CA THR A 140 2.42 1.12 32.13
C THR A 140 2.32 2.46 32.84
N GLY A 141 1.11 2.92 33.20
CA GLY A 141 0.89 4.27 33.70
C GLY A 141 1.14 5.36 32.66
N THR A 142 1.20 5.00 31.37
CA THR A 142 1.47 5.94 30.28
C THR A 142 0.24 6.81 30.04
N ARG A 143 0.39 8.12 30.24
CA ARG A 143 -0.64 9.12 29.96
C ARG A 143 -0.52 9.68 28.55
N ASP A 144 0.71 9.91 28.11
CA ASP A 144 1.01 10.49 26.81
C ASP A 144 1.28 9.40 25.77
N PHE A 145 0.22 8.95 25.11
CA PHE A 145 0.33 8.03 23.99
C PHE A 145 -0.45 8.51 22.77
N ALA A 146 0.00 8.11 21.59
CA ALA A 146 -0.69 8.34 20.34
C ALA A 146 -0.75 7.05 19.53
N MET A 147 -1.78 6.95 18.69
CA MET A 147 -1.86 5.88 17.70
C MET A 147 -1.19 6.35 16.43
N MET A 148 -0.31 5.51 15.90
CA MET A 148 0.20 5.63 14.54
C MET A 148 -0.32 4.46 13.72
N LEU A 149 -0.93 4.74 12.58
CA LEU A 149 -1.19 3.73 11.56
C LEU A 149 -0.17 3.90 10.44
N ALA A 150 0.45 2.79 10.04
CA ALA A 150 1.51 2.80 9.05
C ALA A 150 1.33 1.66 8.04
N ASN A 151 1.70 1.93 6.80
CA ASN A 151 1.94 0.94 5.75
C ASN A 151 3.28 1.31 5.05
N PRO A 152 3.68 0.65 3.94
CA PRO A 152 4.91 1.01 3.26
C PRO A 152 4.94 2.43 2.65
N GLU A 153 3.78 3.01 2.36
CA GLU A 153 3.64 4.30 1.66
C GLU A 153 3.36 5.48 2.58
N LEU A 154 2.62 5.25 3.68
CA LEU A 154 2.14 6.29 4.59
C LEU A 154 2.34 5.91 6.04
N ARG A 155 2.64 6.93 6.86
CA ARG A 155 2.62 6.88 8.33
C ARG A 155 1.77 8.03 8.82
N VAL A 156 0.76 7.72 9.62
CA VAL A 156 -0.18 8.72 10.11
C VAL A 156 -0.33 8.58 11.62
N VAL A 157 -0.07 9.67 12.36
CA VAL A 157 -0.28 9.78 13.80
C VAL A 157 -1.57 10.54 14.05
N LEU A 158 -2.38 10.09 15.00
CA LEU A 158 -3.66 10.73 15.32
C LEU A 158 -3.57 11.59 16.58
N VAL A 159 -4.13 12.79 16.53
CA VAL A 159 -4.35 13.66 17.70
C VAL A 159 -5.45 13.06 18.60
N SER A 160 -6.56 12.62 17.99
CA SER A 160 -7.68 11.95 18.65
C SER A 160 -7.99 10.59 17.99
N ILE A 161 -8.41 9.60 18.78
CA ILE A 161 -8.58 8.21 18.33
C ILE A 161 -10.09 7.86 18.28
N HIS A 162 -10.60 7.04 19.20
CA HIS A 162 -11.98 6.55 19.18
C HIS A 162 -12.89 7.43 20.04
N VAL A 163 -13.23 8.62 19.54
CA VAL A 163 -14.13 9.59 20.19
C VAL A 163 -15.21 10.04 19.21
N ALA A 164 -16.28 10.67 19.68
CA ALA A 164 -17.25 11.29 18.79
C ALA A 164 -16.59 12.43 17.98
N LEU A 165 -17.07 12.72 16.77
CA LEU A 165 -16.45 13.75 15.93
C LEU A 165 -16.44 15.14 16.61
N SER A 166 -17.49 15.48 17.38
CA SER A 166 -17.54 16.70 18.17
C SER A 166 -16.47 16.75 19.27
N GLU A 167 -16.19 15.61 19.91
CA GLU A 167 -15.11 15.48 20.90
C GLU A 167 -13.73 15.52 20.23
N ALA A 168 -13.59 14.96 19.02
CA ALA A 168 -12.37 15.04 18.23
C ALA A 168 -12.02 16.49 17.89
N ILE A 169 -13.01 17.29 17.49
CA ILE A 169 -12.86 18.74 17.27
C ILE A 169 -12.40 19.44 18.56
N ALA A 170 -13.03 19.13 19.69
CA ALA A 170 -12.66 19.71 20.99
C ALA A 170 -11.27 19.25 21.48
N ALA A 171 -10.79 18.10 21.02
CA ALA A 171 -9.48 17.56 21.37
C ALA A 171 -8.32 18.27 20.67
N VAL A 172 -8.58 19.07 19.62
CA VAL A 172 -7.59 19.93 18.95
C VAL A 172 -7.25 21.08 19.89
N THR A 173 -6.25 20.84 20.74
CA THR A 173 -5.71 21.79 21.72
C THR A 173 -4.20 21.92 21.51
N PRO A 174 -3.57 23.04 21.90
CA PRO A 174 -2.14 23.23 21.67
C PRO A 174 -1.28 22.10 22.25
N ASP A 175 -1.63 21.61 23.44
CA ASP A 175 -0.92 20.52 24.11
C ASP A 175 -1.06 19.19 23.37
N ASN A 176 -2.28 18.87 22.89
CA ASN A 176 -2.50 17.63 22.15
C ASN A 176 -1.82 17.63 20.78
N GLU A 177 -1.85 18.76 20.06
CA GLU A 177 -1.12 18.94 18.80
C GLU A 177 0.37 18.75 19.01
N LEU A 178 0.96 19.50 19.95
CA LEU A 178 2.40 19.46 20.21
C LEU A 178 2.84 18.07 20.67
N ARG A 179 2.05 17.40 21.51
CA ARG A 179 2.28 16.01 21.92
C ARG A 179 2.28 15.07 20.72
N ALA A 180 1.28 15.16 19.83
CA ALA A 180 1.20 14.31 18.63
C ALA A 180 2.39 14.54 17.68
N ILE A 181 2.78 15.81 17.47
CA ILE A 181 3.94 16.17 16.64
C ILE A 181 5.24 15.60 17.21
N ARG A 182 5.47 15.74 18.53
CA ARG A 182 6.65 15.19 19.21
C ARG A 182 6.69 13.67 19.12
N LEU A 183 5.55 13.00 19.34
CA LEU A 183 5.45 11.54 19.23
C LEU A 183 5.71 11.08 17.79
N ALA A 184 5.16 11.77 16.79
CA ALA A 184 5.42 11.49 15.38
C ALA A 184 6.91 11.62 15.03
N HIS A 185 7.53 12.72 15.46
CA HIS A 185 8.97 12.94 15.27
C HIS A 185 9.80 11.84 15.92
N ALA A 186 9.53 11.51 17.19
CA ALA A 186 10.25 10.48 17.94
C ALA A 186 10.08 9.08 17.31
N ALA A 187 8.88 8.76 16.81
CA ALA A 187 8.62 7.51 16.10
C ALA A 187 9.49 7.38 14.85
N CYS A 188 9.55 8.42 14.02
CA CYS A 188 10.38 8.45 12.82
C CYS A 188 11.88 8.38 13.14
N ARG A 189 12.33 9.07 14.19
CA ARG A 189 13.70 8.92 14.72
C ARG A 189 13.99 7.47 15.12
N GLY A 190 13.04 6.83 15.80
CA GLY A 190 13.09 5.41 16.15
C GLY A 190 13.24 4.51 14.93
N LEU A 191 12.57 4.84 13.82
CA LEU A 191 12.68 4.15 12.53
C LEU A 191 14.00 4.43 11.78
N GLY A 192 14.90 5.23 12.34
CA GLY A 192 16.23 5.50 11.78
C GLY A 192 16.32 6.74 10.87
N LEU A 193 15.24 7.52 10.77
CA LEU A 193 15.23 8.81 10.05
C LEU A 193 15.94 9.87 10.89
N THR A 194 16.99 10.49 10.35
CA THR A 194 17.77 11.49 11.12
C THR A 194 17.09 12.85 11.18
N HIS A 195 16.39 13.26 10.13
CA HIS A 195 15.67 14.52 10.09
C HIS A 195 14.24 14.28 9.60
N PRO A 196 13.34 13.77 10.48
CA PRO A 196 11.96 13.50 10.09
C PRO A 196 11.19 14.78 9.75
N ARG A 197 10.58 14.81 8.57
CA ARG A 197 9.64 15.84 8.12
C ARG A 197 8.24 15.48 8.56
N VAL A 198 7.71 16.23 9.53
CA VAL A 198 6.38 16.03 10.11
C VAL A 198 5.40 17.01 9.45
N ALA A 199 4.44 16.49 8.68
CA ALA A 199 3.32 17.30 8.21
C ALA A 199 2.17 17.26 9.22
N VAL A 200 1.53 18.38 9.46
CA VAL A 200 0.31 18.46 10.28
C VAL A 200 -0.86 18.83 9.39
N ALA A 201 -1.87 17.97 9.33
CA ALA A 201 -3.11 18.23 8.61
C ALA A 201 -3.93 19.30 9.34
N GLY A 202 -4.64 20.13 8.60
CA GLY A 202 -5.64 21.03 9.17
C GLY A 202 -6.86 20.26 9.67
N LEU A 203 -7.58 20.83 10.63
CA LEU A 203 -8.85 20.30 11.12
C LEU A 203 -9.97 20.59 10.12
N ASN A 204 -10.03 21.82 9.62
CA ASN A 204 -11.07 22.26 8.71
C ASN A 204 -10.67 21.96 7.25
N PRO A 205 -11.66 21.87 6.33
CA PRO A 205 -11.36 21.81 4.90
C PRO A 205 -10.47 22.99 4.51
N HIS A 206 -9.52 22.72 3.61
CA HIS A 206 -8.55 23.71 3.13
C HIS A 206 -7.71 24.35 4.26
N ALA A 207 -7.56 23.67 5.39
CA ALA A 207 -6.91 24.21 6.59
C ALA A 207 -7.49 25.57 7.03
N GLY A 208 -8.81 25.70 6.93
CA GLY A 208 -9.58 26.86 7.40
C GLY A 208 -9.70 27.99 6.38
N GLU A 209 -8.98 27.96 5.25
CA GLU A 209 -9.04 28.96 4.17
C GLU A 209 -8.98 30.41 4.71
N ASN A 210 -7.91 30.73 5.44
CA ASN A 210 -7.72 32.03 6.10
C ASN A 210 -8.86 32.45 7.06
N GLY A 211 -9.48 31.47 7.73
CA GLY A 211 -10.55 31.69 8.69
C GLY A 211 -11.96 31.61 8.08
N LEU A 212 -12.09 31.42 6.77
CA LEU A 212 -13.38 31.29 6.10
C LEU A 212 -14.13 30.02 6.52
N PHE A 213 -13.42 28.92 6.81
CA PHE A 213 -14.00 27.62 7.16
C PHE A 213 -13.75 27.20 8.61
N GLY A 214 -13.27 28.12 9.45
CA GLY A 214 -12.91 27.87 10.84
C GLY A 214 -11.53 28.42 11.17
N ASP A 215 -11.28 28.69 12.45
CA ASP A 215 -10.10 29.38 12.95
C ASP A 215 -9.15 28.47 13.74
N GLN A 216 -9.55 27.25 14.07
CA GLN A 216 -8.76 26.29 14.85
C GLN A 216 -7.39 26.01 14.20
N ASP A 217 -7.34 25.96 12.88
CA ASP A 217 -6.10 25.77 12.12
C ASP A 217 -5.07 26.87 12.41
N GLN A 218 -5.51 28.13 12.44
CA GLN A 218 -4.63 29.27 12.68
C GLN A 218 -4.40 29.57 14.17
N GLN A 219 -5.41 29.35 15.01
CA GLN A 219 -5.37 29.70 16.43
C GLN A 219 -4.75 28.60 17.30
N VAL A 220 -4.80 27.34 16.87
CA VAL A 220 -4.34 26.18 17.66
C VAL A 220 -3.24 25.40 16.94
N ILE A 221 -3.49 24.95 15.71
CA ILE A 221 -2.57 24.05 15.00
C ILE A 221 -1.29 24.77 14.56
N ALA A 222 -1.41 25.93 13.90
CA ALA A 222 -0.25 26.70 13.45
C ALA A 222 0.70 27.10 14.60
N PRO A 223 0.21 27.58 15.77
CA PRO A 223 1.07 27.80 16.94
C PRO A 223 1.76 26.55 17.46
N ALA A 224 1.08 25.39 17.48
CA ALA A 224 1.70 24.13 17.90
C ALA A 224 2.80 23.66 16.94
N VAL A 225 2.59 23.84 15.63
CA VAL A 225 3.63 23.61 14.60
C VAL A 225 4.82 24.55 14.84
N ALA A 226 4.59 25.83 15.11
CA ALA A 226 5.65 26.80 15.40
C ALA A 226 6.42 26.44 16.69
N ALA A 227 5.72 25.98 17.73
CA ALA A 227 6.35 25.50 18.97
C ALA A 227 7.24 24.28 18.73
N ALA A 228 6.75 23.29 17.96
CA ALA A 228 7.55 22.12 17.59
C ALA A 228 8.79 22.52 16.77
N ARG A 229 8.67 23.49 15.86
CA ARG A 229 9.82 24.02 15.11
C ARG A 229 10.84 24.70 16.01
N ALA A 230 10.40 25.41 17.06
CA ALA A 230 11.30 25.99 18.05
C ALA A 230 12.08 24.93 18.83
N GLU A 231 11.57 23.70 18.91
CA GLU A 231 12.26 22.53 19.49
C GLU A 231 13.20 21.83 18.49
N GLY A 232 13.31 22.33 17.26
CA GLY A 232 14.13 21.74 16.21
C GLY A 232 13.47 20.59 15.45
N ILE A 233 12.16 20.40 15.61
CA ILE A 233 11.39 19.45 14.81
C ILE A 233 11.10 20.09 13.44
N ASP A 234 11.40 19.38 12.37
CA ASP A 234 11.03 19.80 11.00
C ASP A 234 9.53 19.55 10.77
N ALA A 235 8.71 20.37 11.43
CA ALA A 235 7.25 20.34 11.35
C ALA A 235 6.73 21.42 10.39
N SER A 236 5.71 21.11 9.60
CA SER A 236 5.05 22.05 8.69
C SER A 236 3.55 21.81 8.62
N GLY A 237 2.80 22.86 8.30
CA GLY A 237 1.33 22.87 8.26
C GLY A 237 0.75 24.10 8.96
N PRO A 238 -0.58 24.14 9.19
CA PRO A 238 -1.56 23.12 8.82
C PRO A 238 -1.70 22.99 7.29
N TRP A 239 -1.74 21.75 6.79
CA TRP A 239 -1.94 21.44 5.37
C TRP A 239 -3.38 20.99 5.12
N PRO A 240 -4.00 21.34 3.96
CA PRO A 240 -5.31 20.81 3.60
C PRO A 240 -5.32 19.27 3.62
N GLY A 241 -6.28 18.68 4.34
CA GLY A 241 -6.34 17.23 4.56
C GLY A 241 -6.43 16.41 3.27
N ASP A 242 -7.10 16.92 2.25
CA ASP A 242 -7.24 16.32 0.92
C ASP A 242 -5.92 16.31 0.12
N THR A 243 -4.98 17.22 0.41
CA THR A 243 -3.69 17.32 -0.31
C THR A 243 -2.53 16.69 0.45
N VAL A 244 -2.53 16.76 1.79
CA VAL A 244 -1.37 16.37 2.61
C VAL A 244 -1.01 14.90 2.48
N PHE A 245 -2.00 14.00 2.41
CA PHE A 245 -1.74 12.56 2.28
C PHE A 245 -1.22 12.18 0.89
N MET A 246 -1.67 12.86 -0.17
CA MET A 246 -1.11 12.70 -1.51
C MET A 246 0.37 13.09 -1.53
N ARG A 247 0.70 14.24 -0.94
CA ARG A 247 2.09 14.73 -0.86
C ARG A 247 2.98 13.83 0.01
N ALA A 248 2.46 13.35 1.14
CA ALA A 248 3.18 12.39 1.98
C ALA A 248 3.51 11.10 1.21
N ARG A 249 2.56 10.56 0.44
CA ARG A 249 2.77 9.41 -0.43
C ARG A 249 3.82 9.67 -1.52
N GLN A 250 3.91 10.91 -2.01
CA GLN A 250 4.94 11.34 -2.98
C GLN A 250 6.33 11.55 -2.33
N GLY A 251 6.43 11.45 -1.01
CA GLY A 251 7.69 11.54 -0.27
C GLY A 251 8.05 12.95 0.22
N ASP A 252 7.12 13.91 0.15
CA ASP A 252 7.32 15.26 0.70
C ASP A 252 7.46 15.25 2.23
N PHE A 253 6.82 14.28 2.88
CA PHE A 253 6.76 14.15 4.33
C PHE A 253 7.00 12.70 4.75
N ASP A 254 7.58 12.51 5.93
CA ASP A 254 7.89 11.16 6.44
C ASP A 254 6.77 10.59 7.33
N VAL A 255 5.96 11.49 7.89
CA VAL A 255 4.77 11.20 8.72
C VAL A 255 3.79 12.37 8.68
N VAL A 256 2.50 12.06 8.71
CA VAL A 256 1.40 13.04 8.82
C VAL A 256 0.76 12.94 10.21
N VAL A 257 0.55 14.07 10.87
CA VAL A 257 -0.31 14.19 12.06
C VAL A 257 -1.70 14.56 11.57
N ALA A 258 -2.68 13.68 11.80
CA ALA A 258 -4.08 13.88 11.46
C ALA A 258 -4.90 14.17 12.72
N GLN A 259 -5.90 15.02 12.57
CA GLN A 259 -6.67 15.62 13.66
C GLN A 259 -7.67 14.63 14.27
N TYR A 260 -8.23 13.76 13.45
CA TYR A 260 -9.19 12.75 13.86
C TYR A 260 -9.03 11.44 13.08
N HIS A 261 -9.62 10.38 13.63
CA HIS A 261 -9.48 9.01 13.14
C HIS A 261 -9.74 8.86 11.64
N ASP A 262 -10.91 9.27 11.15
CA ASP A 262 -11.29 9.05 9.75
C ASP A 262 -10.47 9.90 8.78
N GLN A 263 -9.98 11.07 9.20
CA GLN A 263 -9.06 11.90 8.41
C GLN A 263 -7.78 11.13 8.06
N GLY A 264 -7.24 10.40 9.05
CA GLY A 264 -5.96 9.71 8.91
C GLY A 264 -6.08 8.27 8.40
N LEU A 265 -7.13 7.55 8.80
CA LEU A 265 -7.25 6.12 8.48
C LEU A 265 -7.79 5.85 7.09
N ILE A 266 -8.70 6.70 6.57
CA ILE A 266 -9.21 6.52 5.21
C ILE A 266 -8.06 6.51 4.20
N PRO A 267 -7.12 7.49 4.18
CA PRO A 267 -5.98 7.47 3.27
C PRO A 267 -5.10 6.22 3.40
N VAL A 268 -4.82 5.77 4.62
CA VAL A 268 -3.94 4.61 4.84
C VAL A 268 -4.63 3.32 4.39
N LYS A 269 -5.91 3.12 4.74
CA LYS A 269 -6.66 1.91 4.41
C LYS A 269 -7.01 1.81 2.94
N TYR A 270 -7.27 2.95 2.29
CA TYR A 270 -7.53 3.00 0.85
C TYR A 270 -6.33 2.47 0.04
N LEU A 271 -5.10 2.66 0.52
CA LEU A 271 -3.88 2.15 -0.13
C LEU A 271 -3.60 0.66 0.14
N GLY A 272 -4.38 -0.01 1.00
CA GLY A 272 -4.26 -1.46 1.21
C GLY A 272 -4.41 -1.87 2.68
N VAL A 273 -5.53 -2.52 3.00
CA VAL A 273 -5.88 -2.98 4.35
C VAL A 273 -4.95 -4.11 4.83
N GLU A 274 -4.49 -4.98 3.94
CA GLU A 274 -3.69 -6.17 4.31
C GLU A 274 -2.30 -5.83 4.89
N GLN A 275 -1.87 -4.58 4.70
CA GLN A 275 -0.53 -4.11 5.01
C GLN A 275 -0.49 -3.07 6.13
N GLY A 276 -1.64 -2.74 6.71
CA GLY A 276 -1.72 -1.81 7.84
C GLY A 276 -1.07 -2.38 9.10
N VAL A 277 -0.32 -1.53 9.79
CA VAL A 277 0.28 -1.79 11.11
C VAL A 277 -0.13 -0.68 12.06
N ASN A 278 -0.69 -1.06 13.20
CA ASN A 278 -0.99 -0.14 14.30
C ASN A 278 0.18 -0.11 15.28
N ILE A 279 0.67 1.08 15.59
CA ILE A 279 1.81 1.32 16.47
C ILE A 279 1.37 2.25 17.59
N THR A 280 1.64 1.86 18.83
CA THR A 280 1.32 2.68 20.01
C THR A 280 2.56 3.44 20.43
N LEU A 281 2.55 4.76 20.21
CA LEU A 281 3.64 5.66 20.53
C LEU A 281 3.54 6.13 21.99
N GLY A 282 4.68 6.45 22.61
CA GLY A 282 4.75 7.00 23.97
C GLY A 282 4.84 5.96 25.09
N LEU A 283 4.68 4.68 24.78
CA LEU A 283 4.96 3.60 25.73
C LEU A 283 6.47 3.53 26.04
N PRO A 284 6.87 3.01 27.24
CA PRO A 284 8.28 2.86 27.61
C PRO A 284 9.02 1.76 26.83
N PHE A 285 8.32 1.05 25.95
CA PHE A 285 8.84 0.00 25.07
C PHE A 285 8.12 0.06 23.72
N ILE A 286 8.68 -0.62 22.72
CA ILE A 286 8.08 -0.68 21.38
C ILE A 286 6.83 -1.55 21.42
N ARG A 287 5.72 -1.06 20.86
CA ARG A 287 4.54 -1.88 20.61
C ARG A 287 4.00 -1.67 19.21
N THR A 288 3.92 -2.76 18.46
CA THR A 288 3.25 -2.83 17.15
C THR A 288 2.15 -3.88 17.17
N SER A 289 1.25 -3.80 16.20
CA SER A 289 0.06 -4.64 16.12
C SER A 289 -0.40 -4.75 14.69
N VAL A 290 -1.07 -5.86 14.39
CA VAL A 290 -1.88 -5.97 13.18
C VAL A 290 -3.04 -4.96 13.21
N ASP A 291 -3.55 -4.59 12.03
CA ASP A 291 -4.67 -3.64 11.85
C ASP A 291 -6.02 -4.33 11.57
N HIS A 292 -6.08 -5.66 11.70
CA HIS A 292 -7.31 -6.43 11.56
C HIS A 292 -7.79 -7.03 12.91
N GLY A 293 -9.06 -7.43 12.96
CA GLY A 293 -9.66 -8.10 14.11
C GLY A 293 -9.30 -9.59 14.20
N THR A 294 -9.96 -10.31 15.12
CA THR A 294 -9.77 -11.75 15.36
C THR A 294 -10.33 -12.65 14.27
N ALA A 295 -11.12 -12.10 13.33
CA ALA A 295 -11.69 -12.80 12.17
C ALA A 295 -12.26 -14.18 12.52
N PHE A 296 -13.19 -14.21 13.47
CA PHE A 296 -13.80 -15.43 14.00
C PHE A 296 -14.47 -16.30 12.91
N ASP A 297 -14.94 -15.68 11.84
CA ASP A 297 -15.53 -16.34 10.67
C ASP A 297 -14.54 -17.23 9.88
N ILE A 298 -13.24 -17.00 10.02
CA ILE A 298 -12.19 -17.80 9.35
C ILE A 298 -11.20 -18.45 10.33
N ALA A 299 -11.41 -18.30 11.64
CA ALA A 299 -10.54 -18.90 12.64
C ALA A 299 -10.61 -20.45 12.59
N GLY A 300 -9.46 -21.11 12.62
CA GLY A 300 -9.33 -22.56 12.50
C GLY A 300 -9.39 -23.08 11.05
N THR A 301 -9.54 -22.21 10.05
CA THR A 301 -9.65 -22.62 8.63
C THR A 301 -8.33 -22.59 7.88
N GLY A 302 -7.29 -22.00 8.49
CA GLY A 302 -5.99 -21.79 7.84
C GLY A 302 -6.00 -20.76 6.71
N ARG A 303 -7.07 -19.97 6.55
CA ARG A 303 -7.18 -18.93 5.49
C ARG A 303 -6.56 -17.59 5.87
N ALA A 304 -6.32 -17.32 7.15
CA ALA A 304 -5.86 -16.00 7.61
C ALA A 304 -4.47 -15.62 7.07
N SER A 305 -4.29 -14.37 6.64
CA SER A 305 -3.01 -13.87 6.13
C SER A 305 -2.10 -13.39 7.26
N ALA A 306 -0.81 -13.73 7.22
CA ALA A 306 0.18 -13.26 8.18
C ALA A 306 0.84 -11.93 7.77
N SER A 307 0.51 -11.37 6.61
CA SER A 307 1.20 -10.20 6.03
C SER A 307 1.24 -8.97 6.95
N SER A 308 0.13 -8.64 7.62
CA SER A 308 0.09 -7.54 8.60
C SER A 308 0.97 -7.83 9.82
N LEU A 309 1.04 -9.09 10.28
CA LEU A 309 1.87 -9.48 11.43
C LEU A 309 3.37 -9.44 11.08
N VAL A 310 3.74 -9.88 9.88
CA VAL A 310 5.11 -9.75 9.34
C VAL A 310 5.53 -8.29 9.36
N GLN A 311 4.69 -7.40 8.82
CA GLN A 311 5.01 -5.96 8.82
C GLN A 311 5.06 -5.35 10.20
N ALA A 312 4.16 -5.75 11.11
CA ALA A 312 4.21 -5.31 12.49
C ALA A 312 5.55 -5.67 13.15
N LEU A 313 6.07 -6.87 12.85
CA LEU A 313 7.39 -7.30 13.33
C LEU A 313 8.55 -6.56 12.65
N GLN A 314 8.46 -6.26 11.35
CA GLN A 314 9.44 -5.43 10.64
C GLN A 314 9.53 -4.01 11.20
N TYR A 315 8.38 -3.38 11.50
CA TYR A 315 8.33 -2.08 12.16
C TYR A 315 8.95 -2.14 13.56
N ALA A 316 8.64 -3.17 14.36
CA ALA A 316 9.24 -3.36 15.67
C ALA A 316 10.77 -3.55 15.59
N ALA A 317 11.25 -4.29 14.59
CA ALA A 317 12.67 -4.48 14.31
C ALA A 317 13.39 -3.16 14.02
N ALA A 318 12.82 -2.37 13.11
CA ALA A 318 13.37 -1.08 12.70
C ALA A 318 13.44 -0.10 13.87
N MET A 319 12.37 -0.01 14.69
CA MET A 319 12.36 0.83 15.89
C MET A 319 13.34 0.35 16.96
N GLY A 320 13.59 -0.95 17.04
CA GLY A 320 14.50 -1.54 18.01
C GLY A 320 15.97 -1.22 17.71
N ALA A 321 16.40 -1.26 16.44
CA ALA A 321 17.81 -1.14 16.08
C ALA A 321 18.49 0.16 16.58
N THR A 322 17.73 1.25 16.74
CA THR A 322 18.21 2.59 17.08
C THR A 322 18.37 2.85 18.59
N THR A 323 17.75 2.07 19.47
CA THR A 323 17.84 2.28 20.94
C THR A 323 19.17 1.80 21.56
N ARG A 324 20.12 1.29 20.77
CA ARG A 324 21.35 0.62 21.25
C ARG A 324 22.52 1.59 21.55
N THR A 325 22.37 2.89 21.36
CA THR A 325 23.49 3.86 21.28
C THR A 325 23.75 4.68 22.56
N ALA A 326 23.43 4.15 23.74
CA ALA A 326 23.71 4.83 25.01
C ALA A 326 24.47 3.97 26.03
N THR A 327 25.48 3.17 25.61
CA THR A 327 26.65 2.80 26.45
C THR A 327 27.63 1.91 25.67
N THR A 328 28.93 2.19 25.85
CA THR A 328 30.12 1.44 25.40
C THR A 328 30.48 1.42 23.90
N ILE A 329 31.64 2.02 23.62
CA ILE A 329 32.37 1.97 22.35
C ILE A 329 33.07 0.62 22.21
N SER A 330 32.64 -0.18 21.25
CA SER A 330 33.46 -1.16 20.50
C SER A 330 32.74 -1.48 19.19
N ALA A 331 33.49 -1.55 18.10
CA ALA A 331 32.96 -1.64 16.73
C ALA A 331 32.21 -2.96 16.49
N PRO A 332 30.96 -2.93 15.99
CA PRO A 332 30.25 -4.13 15.55
C PRO A 332 30.55 -4.46 14.08
N ALA A 333 30.50 -5.74 13.75
CA ALA A 333 30.50 -6.27 12.39
C ALA A 333 29.30 -5.73 11.56
N PRO A 334 29.40 -5.68 10.21
CA PRO A 334 28.37 -5.08 9.37
C PRO A 334 27.08 -5.92 9.38
N MET A 335 25.98 -5.28 9.79
CA MET A 335 24.60 -5.79 9.70
C MET A 335 24.02 -5.55 8.29
N PRO A 336 23.01 -6.33 7.87
CA PRO A 336 22.33 -6.12 6.60
C PRO A 336 21.58 -4.79 6.61
N VAL A 337 21.81 -4.02 5.56
CA VAL A 337 21.23 -2.71 5.33
C VAL A 337 19.73 -2.86 5.10
N LEU A 338 18.88 -2.50 6.07
CA LEU A 338 17.55 -1.97 5.76
C LEU A 338 17.82 -0.70 4.94
N HIS A 339 17.62 -0.78 3.63
CA HIS A 339 17.98 0.27 2.67
C HIS A 339 17.52 1.65 3.16
N ARG A 340 18.47 2.40 3.76
CA ARG A 340 18.63 3.81 3.41
C ARG A 340 18.79 3.82 1.90
N ARG A 341 17.74 4.25 1.19
CA ARG A 341 18.00 4.89 -0.09
C ARG A 341 18.96 6.05 0.22
N ALA A 342 20.10 6.09 -0.47
CA ALA A 342 20.77 7.34 -0.81
C ALA A 342 19.68 8.36 -1.25
N PRO A 343 19.89 9.70 -1.18
CA PRO A 343 18.90 10.65 -1.72
C PRO A 343 18.45 10.10 -3.05
N ALA A 344 17.17 9.71 -3.14
CA ALA A 344 16.77 8.80 -4.19
C ALA A 344 17.21 9.44 -5.50
N THR A 345 18.10 8.79 -6.25
CA THR A 345 17.84 8.75 -7.68
C THR A 345 16.42 8.19 -7.72
N VAL A 346 15.48 9.10 -7.99
CA VAL A 346 14.04 8.87 -7.91
C VAL A 346 13.83 7.53 -8.58
N ARG A 347 13.54 6.47 -7.81
CA ARG A 347 13.19 5.20 -8.41
C ARG A 347 11.86 5.51 -9.08
N ARG A 348 11.93 5.72 -10.39
CA ARG A 348 10.81 6.14 -11.21
C ARG A 348 9.68 5.15 -10.91
N PRO A 349 8.46 5.58 -10.58
CA PRO A 349 7.35 4.64 -10.54
C PRO A 349 7.36 3.89 -11.87
N CYS A 350 7.45 2.56 -11.79
CA CYS A 350 7.45 1.75 -12.99
C CYS A 350 6.10 1.99 -13.68
N PRO A 351 6.05 2.30 -14.99
CA PRO A 351 4.79 2.50 -15.68
C PRO A 351 3.91 1.26 -15.57
N ASP A 352 2.60 1.49 -15.45
CA ASP A 352 1.60 0.43 -15.50
C ASP A 352 1.75 -0.38 -16.79
N PHE A 353 1.84 -1.71 -16.66
CA PHE A 353 1.86 -2.61 -17.80
C PHE A 353 0.44 -2.95 -18.24
N ILE A 354 -0.03 -2.27 -19.30
CA ILE A 354 -1.36 -2.51 -19.86
C ILE A 354 -1.24 -3.55 -20.98
N PHE A 355 -1.66 -4.77 -20.68
CA PHE A 355 -1.70 -5.82 -21.70
C PHE A 355 -2.99 -5.71 -22.52
N MET A 356 -2.83 -5.46 -23.82
CA MET A 356 -3.95 -5.39 -24.76
C MET A 356 -4.23 -6.77 -25.33
N LEU A 357 -5.42 -7.33 -25.08
CA LEU A 357 -5.96 -8.56 -25.67
C LEU A 357 -6.31 -8.37 -27.16
N THR A 358 -5.38 -7.80 -27.92
CA THR A 358 -5.58 -7.33 -29.29
C THR A 358 -4.43 -7.76 -30.19
N ARG A 359 -4.76 -8.16 -31.41
CA ARG A 359 -3.82 -8.41 -32.51
C ARG A 359 -4.23 -7.55 -33.70
N GLN A 360 -3.28 -6.81 -34.27
CA GLN A 360 -3.52 -5.92 -35.43
C GLN A 360 -4.71 -4.97 -35.21
N ASP A 361 -4.72 -4.26 -34.08
CA ASP A 361 -5.76 -3.29 -33.72
C ASP A 361 -7.19 -3.89 -33.58
N ARG A 362 -7.31 -5.19 -33.30
CA ARG A 362 -8.60 -5.85 -33.05
C ARG A 362 -8.52 -6.75 -31.83
N THR A 363 -9.56 -6.75 -30.99
CA THR A 363 -9.70 -7.71 -29.89
C THR A 363 -9.71 -9.14 -30.44
N VAL A 364 -8.89 -10.02 -29.86
CA VAL A 364 -8.74 -11.38 -30.35
C VAL A 364 -9.99 -12.22 -30.04
N ALA A 365 -10.36 -13.11 -30.96
CA ALA A 365 -11.58 -13.92 -30.82
C ALA A 365 -11.57 -14.83 -29.59
N ASN A 366 -10.38 -15.28 -29.16
CA ASN A 366 -10.16 -16.13 -28.00
C ASN A 366 -9.75 -15.33 -26.74
N ALA A 367 -10.10 -14.04 -26.64
CA ALA A 367 -9.70 -13.18 -25.52
C ALA A 367 -10.13 -13.76 -24.15
N MET A 368 -11.32 -14.35 -24.08
CA MET A 368 -11.81 -15.02 -22.86
C MET A 368 -10.98 -16.24 -22.47
N ASP A 369 -10.50 -17.01 -23.44
CA ASP A 369 -9.68 -18.20 -23.20
C ASP A 369 -8.27 -17.83 -22.70
N LEU A 370 -7.76 -16.67 -23.14
CA LEU A 370 -6.44 -16.16 -22.74
C LEU A 370 -6.46 -15.47 -21.37
N LEU A 371 -7.60 -14.97 -20.92
CA LEU A 371 -7.71 -14.16 -19.70
C LEU A 371 -7.15 -14.86 -18.45
N PRO A 372 -7.43 -16.16 -18.17
CA PRO A 372 -6.84 -16.85 -17.02
C PRO A 372 -5.30 -16.86 -17.07
N GLU A 373 -4.71 -17.14 -18.23
CA GLU A 373 -3.24 -17.15 -18.39
C GLU A 373 -2.64 -15.75 -18.17
N VAL A 374 -3.34 -14.69 -18.59
CA VAL A 374 -2.95 -13.29 -18.37
C VAL A 374 -2.97 -12.94 -16.88
N LEU A 375 -4.02 -13.34 -16.17
CA LEU A 375 -4.19 -13.11 -14.73
C LEU A 375 -3.17 -13.90 -13.91
N ASP A 376 -2.91 -15.17 -14.26
CA ASP A 376 -1.89 -16.01 -13.63
C ASP A 376 -0.46 -15.48 -13.84
N ALA A 377 -0.23 -14.79 -14.98
CA ALA A 377 1.02 -14.06 -15.19
C ALA A 377 1.12 -12.79 -14.30
N GLY A 378 0.06 -12.44 -13.57
CA GLY A 378 0.00 -11.33 -12.62
C GLY A 378 -0.21 -9.97 -13.28
N VAL A 379 -0.80 -9.92 -14.48
CA VAL A 379 -1.17 -8.68 -15.14
C VAL A 379 -2.44 -8.11 -14.49
N GLN A 380 -2.38 -6.85 -14.06
CA GLN A 380 -3.47 -6.17 -13.36
C GLN A 380 -4.17 -5.10 -14.21
N HIS A 381 -3.61 -4.75 -15.37
CA HIS A 381 -4.17 -3.77 -16.30
C HIS A 381 -4.38 -4.46 -17.65
N ILE A 382 -5.64 -4.63 -18.03
CA ILE A 382 -6.02 -5.45 -19.17
C ILE A 382 -6.91 -4.61 -20.09
N GLY A 383 -6.46 -4.45 -21.33
CA GLY A 383 -7.17 -3.67 -22.32
C GLY A 383 -7.67 -4.48 -23.50
N PHE A 384 -8.68 -3.96 -24.16
CA PHE A 384 -9.25 -4.48 -25.39
C PHE A 384 -9.79 -3.32 -26.23
N LYS A 385 -10.19 -3.61 -27.46
CA LYS A 385 -10.77 -2.65 -28.39
C LYS A 385 -12.25 -2.94 -28.61
N ASP A 386 -12.98 -1.93 -29.02
CA ASP A 386 -14.39 -1.99 -29.43
C ASP A 386 -14.60 -2.83 -30.70
N VAL A 387 -13.55 -3.04 -31.48
CA VAL A 387 -13.53 -3.89 -32.68
C VAL A 387 -12.93 -5.27 -32.40
N GLY A 388 -13.50 -6.31 -33.03
CA GLY A 388 -12.97 -7.68 -33.02
C GLY A 388 -13.89 -8.71 -32.36
N LEU A 389 -14.59 -8.32 -31.29
CA LEU A 389 -15.64 -9.12 -30.64
C LEU A 389 -16.99 -8.40 -30.73
N PRO A 390 -18.11 -9.14 -30.76
CA PRO A 390 -19.44 -8.53 -30.64
C PRO A 390 -19.64 -8.00 -29.21
N LEU A 391 -20.52 -7.00 -29.05
CA LEU A 391 -20.77 -6.33 -27.76
C LEU A 391 -21.04 -7.29 -26.58
N PRO A 392 -21.84 -8.38 -26.72
CA PRO A 392 -22.00 -9.35 -25.63
C PRO A 392 -20.70 -10.05 -25.22
N GLY A 393 -19.81 -10.33 -26.17
CA GLY A 393 -18.50 -10.90 -25.88
C GLY A 393 -17.57 -9.91 -25.18
N LEU A 394 -17.62 -8.64 -25.58
CA LEU A 394 -16.91 -7.55 -24.88
C LEU A 394 -17.44 -7.36 -23.45
N GLN A 395 -18.76 -7.48 -23.23
CA GLN A 395 -19.37 -7.40 -21.91
C GLN A 395 -18.87 -8.52 -20.99
N GLN A 396 -18.89 -9.77 -21.49
CA GLN A 396 -18.37 -10.92 -20.74
C GLN A 396 -16.89 -10.74 -20.37
N LEU A 397 -16.10 -10.21 -21.30
CA LEU A 397 -14.68 -9.94 -21.06
C LEU A 397 -14.47 -8.85 -19.99
N ALA A 398 -15.19 -7.73 -20.10
CA ALA A 398 -15.13 -6.65 -19.12
C ALA A 398 -15.52 -7.12 -17.71
N ASP A 399 -16.61 -7.90 -17.61
CA ASP A 399 -17.09 -8.44 -16.33
C ASP A 399 -16.10 -9.44 -15.72
N ALA A 400 -15.46 -10.29 -16.54
CA ALA A 400 -14.47 -11.23 -16.07
C ALA A 400 -13.19 -10.54 -15.56
N ILE A 401 -12.71 -9.50 -16.26
CA ILE A 401 -11.56 -8.68 -15.82
C ILE A 401 -11.86 -8.04 -14.46
N ARG A 402 -13.05 -7.44 -14.32
CA ARG A 402 -13.50 -6.80 -13.07
C ARG A 402 -13.69 -7.80 -11.93
N ALA A 403 -14.25 -8.97 -12.20
CA ALA A 403 -14.43 -10.03 -11.19
C ALA A 403 -13.08 -10.53 -10.64
N ALA A 404 -12.01 -10.46 -11.45
CA ALA A 404 -10.65 -10.77 -11.03
C ALA A 404 -9.95 -9.62 -10.29
N GLY A 405 -10.60 -8.45 -10.12
CA GLY A 405 -10.02 -7.28 -9.48
C GLY A 405 -8.98 -6.53 -10.33
N ALA A 406 -8.93 -6.81 -11.64
CA ALA A 406 -8.05 -6.12 -12.58
C ALA A 406 -8.73 -4.88 -13.18
N VAL A 407 -7.93 -3.91 -13.63
CA VAL A 407 -8.39 -2.67 -14.27
C VAL A 407 -8.64 -2.92 -15.76
N SER A 408 -9.84 -2.60 -16.21
CA SER A 408 -10.30 -2.76 -17.60
C SER A 408 -10.10 -1.49 -18.43
N TYR A 409 -9.53 -1.64 -19.61
CA TYR A 409 -9.30 -0.55 -20.57
C TYR A 409 -10.03 -0.82 -21.89
N LEU A 410 -10.83 0.14 -22.37
CA LEU A 410 -11.32 0.14 -23.74
C LEU A 410 -10.56 1.17 -24.56
N GLU A 411 -9.85 0.74 -25.60
CA GLU A 411 -9.18 1.64 -26.55
C GLU A 411 -10.03 1.86 -27.81
N VAL A 412 -10.24 3.12 -28.17
CA VAL A 412 -11.00 3.56 -29.34
C VAL A 412 -10.08 3.65 -30.55
N VAL A 413 -10.44 2.97 -31.64
CA VAL A 413 -9.64 2.95 -32.89
C VAL A 413 -10.11 4.01 -33.90
N SER A 414 -11.25 4.64 -33.66
CA SER A 414 -11.98 5.43 -34.65
C SER A 414 -11.53 6.88 -34.73
N LEU A 415 -11.60 7.45 -35.95
CA LEU A 415 -11.16 8.81 -36.27
C LEU A 415 -12.29 9.74 -36.71
N ASP A 416 -13.54 9.30 -36.62
CA ASP A 416 -14.73 10.13 -36.85
C ASP A 416 -15.56 10.27 -35.55
N GLU A 417 -16.30 11.37 -35.46
CA GLU A 417 -17.01 11.76 -34.24
C GLU A 417 -18.12 10.76 -33.87
N ALA A 418 -18.80 10.20 -34.87
CA ALA A 418 -19.90 9.27 -34.64
C ALA A 418 -19.39 7.97 -34.01
N SER A 419 -18.27 7.45 -34.52
CA SER A 419 -17.64 6.25 -33.99
C SER A 419 -16.98 6.47 -32.62
N GLU A 420 -16.37 7.64 -32.35
CA GLU A 420 -15.87 7.99 -31.01
C GLU A 420 -17.01 8.05 -29.98
N THR A 421 -18.12 8.68 -30.34
CA THR A 421 -19.34 8.75 -29.50
C THR A 421 -19.91 7.36 -29.23
N ALA A 422 -20.01 6.50 -30.26
CA ALA A 422 -20.50 5.13 -30.12
C ALA A 422 -19.59 4.30 -29.20
N SER A 423 -18.27 4.49 -29.30
CA SER A 423 -17.29 3.80 -28.44
C SER A 423 -17.38 4.27 -26.99
N ALA A 424 -17.59 5.56 -26.76
CA ALA A 424 -17.83 6.10 -25.42
C ALA A 424 -19.12 5.53 -24.81
N GLN A 425 -20.21 5.44 -25.59
CA GLN A 425 -21.44 4.78 -25.14
C GLN A 425 -21.23 3.30 -24.83
N ALA A 426 -20.43 2.60 -25.65
CA ALA A 426 -20.06 1.21 -25.39
C ALA A 426 -19.25 1.09 -24.09
N ALA A 427 -18.28 1.97 -23.84
CA ALA A 427 -17.52 2.00 -22.59
C ALA A 427 -18.43 2.16 -21.36
N VAL A 428 -19.43 3.05 -21.45
CA VAL A 428 -20.44 3.24 -20.39
C VAL A 428 -21.26 1.96 -20.19
N ALA A 429 -21.73 1.34 -21.27
CA ALA A 429 -22.53 0.11 -21.20
C ALA A 429 -21.74 -1.06 -20.61
N LEU A 430 -20.48 -1.22 -21.01
CA LEU A 430 -19.55 -2.23 -20.52
C LEU A 430 -19.12 -1.97 -19.07
N GLY A 431 -19.16 -0.70 -18.65
CA GLY A 431 -18.70 -0.26 -17.35
C GLY A 431 -17.18 -0.43 -17.18
N VAL A 432 -16.39 -0.14 -18.22
CA VAL A 432 -14.92 -0.23 -18.12
C VAL A 432 -14.36 0.80 -17.14
N ASP A 433 -13.13 0.61 -16.66
CA ASP A 433 -12.51 1.56 -15.73
C ASP A 433 -11.86 2.75 -16.44
N VAL A 434 -11.36 2.51 -17.65
CA VAL A 434 -10.63 3.50 -18.45
C VAL A 434 -11.06 3.44 -19.91
N LEU A 435 -11.42 4.59 -20.47
CA LEU A 435 -11.57 4.80 -21.91
C LEU A 435 -10.32 5.50 -22.44
N MET A 436 -9.66 4.88 -23.42
CA MET A 436 -8.46 5.40 -24.07
C MET A 436 -8.72 5.72 -25.54
N GLY A 437 -8.07 6.77 -26.05
CA GLY A 437 -8.13 7.19 -27.43
C GLY A 437 -9.26 8.17 -27.77
N GLY A 438 -9.44 8.39 -29.07
CA GLY A 438 -10.28 9.47 -29.61
C GLY A 438 -9.55 10.82 -29.62
N THR A 439 -10.00 11.71 -30.51
CA THR A 439 -9.37 13.02 -30.74
C THR A 439 -10.29 14.19 -30.41
N ARG A 440 -11.58 13.92 -30.13
CA ARG A 440 -12.61 14.92 -29.81
C ARG A 440 -13.13 14.74 -28.39
N PRO A 441 -12.35 15.14 -27.37
CA PRO A 441 -12.80 15.06 -25.98
C PRO A 441 -14.12 15.82 -25.75
N GLU A 442 -14.39 16.89 -26.51
CA GLU A 442 -15.64 17.66 -26.38
C GLU A 442 -16.89 16.85 -26.74
N ALA A 443 -16.78 15.86 -27.63
CA ALA A 443 -17.87 14.96 -28.01
C ALA A 443 -18.04 13.81 -26.99
N VAL A 444 -16.94 13.34 -26.40
CA VAL A 444 -16.92 12.19 -25.48
C VAL A 444 -17.28 12.58 -24.04
N LEU A 445 -16.75 13.70 -23.53
CA LEU A 445 -16.89 14.12 -22.13
C LEU A 445 -18.36 14.24 -21.67
N PRO A 446 -19.31 14.77 -22.46
CA PRO A 446 -20.71 14.80 -22.05
C PRO A 446 -21.32 13.42 -21.76
N LEU A 447 -20.86 12.37 -22.45
CA LEU A 447 -21.36 11.00 -22.32
C LEU A 447 -20.81 10.30 -21.08
N LEU A 448 -19.61 10.69 -20.64
CA LEU A 448 -18.95 10.11 -19.47
C LEU A 448 -19.35 10.80 -18.15
N ARG A 449 -20.03 11.94 -18.23
CA ARG A 449 -20.42 12.73 -17.05
C ARG A 449 -21.27 11.89 -16.10
N GLY A 450 -20.86 11.83 -14.83
CA GLY A 450 -21.55 11.06 -13.79
C GLY A 450 -21.21 9.56 -13.78
N THR A 451 -20.32 9.11 -14.68
CA THR A 451 -19.75 7.77 -14.63
C THR A 451 -18.39 7.79 -13.93
N PRO A 452 -17.92 6.66 -13.34
CA PRO A 452 -16.59 6.57 -12.76
C PRO A 452 -15.47 6.37 -13.80
N ILE A 453 -15.80 6.38 -15.11
CA ILE A 453 -14.86 6.10 -16.19
C ILE A 453 -13.81 7.20 -16.28
N ARG A 454 -12.54 6.80 -16.27
CA ARG A 454 -11.43 7.72 -16.52
C ARG A 454 -11.16 7.81 -18.02
N TYR A 455 -10.95 9.02 -18.53
CA TYR A 455 -10.80 9.28 -19.97
C TYR A 455 -9.41 9.80 -20.37
N TYR A 456 -8.82 9.17 -21.38
CA TYR A 456 -7.44 9.37 -21.85
C TYR A 456 -7.43 9.58 -23.38
N PRO A 457 -7.72 10.80 -23.89
CA PRO A 457 -7.71 11.10 -25.32
C PRO A 457 -6.31 11.07 -25.94
N PHE A 458 -6.25 10.95 -27.27
CA PHE A 458 -5.02 11.08 -28.06
C PHE A 458 -4.61 12.55 -28.22
N PRO A 459 -3.44 13.01 -27.72
CA PRO A 459 -2.92 14.33 -28.04
C PRO A 459 -2.27 14.36 -29.42
N GLY A 460 -2.42 15.50 -30.12
CA GLY A 460 -1.83 15.75 -31.43
C GLY A 460 -2.78 15.45 -32.59
N ALA A 461 -2.26 15.49 -33.82
CA ALA A 461 -3.04 15.27 -35.03
C ALA A 461 -2.97 13.79 -35.45
N VAL A 462 -3.96 12.99 -35.06
CA VAL A 462 -4.01 11.56 -35.39
C VAL A 462 -4.80 11.36 -36.69
N THR A 463 -4.20 10.63 -37.65
CA THR A 463 -4.84 10.35 -38.95
C THR A 463 -4.61 8.91 -39.41
N GLY A 464 -5.49 8.39 -40.26
CA GLY A 464 -5.38 7.07 -40.88
C GLY A 464 -5.62 5.87 -39.95
N HIS A 465 -5.71 4.68 -40.55
CA HIS A 465 -5.69 3.41 -39.83
C HIS A 465 -4.76 2.44 -40.59
N PRO A 466 -3.63 1.98 -40.00
CA PRO A 466 -3.16 2.24 -38.64
C PRO A 466 -2.89 3.73 -38.40
N SER A 467 -3.16 4.18 -37.18
CA SER A 467 -3.07 5.58 -36.81
C SER A 467 -1.65 6.11 -36.94
N VAL A 468 -1.52 7.33 -37.44
CA VAL A 468 -0.27 8.11 -37.55
C VAL A 468 -0.43 9.37 -36.70
N LEU A 469 0.55 9.63 -35.84
CA LEU A 469 0.62 10.86 -35.04
C LEU A 469 1.45 11.90 -35.82
N GLY A 470 0.77 12.90 -36.37
CA GLY A 470 1.36 14.00 -37.14
C GLY A 470 1.56 15.28 -36.32
N GLY A 471 2.28 16.23 -36.94
CA GLY A 471 2.62 17.53 -36.33
C GLY A 471 4.04 17.56 -35.77
N SER A 472 4.50 18.74 -35.35
CA SER A 472 5.77 18.86 -34.62
C SER A 472 5.61 18.42 -33.15
N ILE A 473 6.71 18.15 -32.46
CA ILE A 473 6.68 17.87 -31.00
C ILE A 473 6.01 19.03 -30.25
N ASP A 474 6.26 20.28 -30.66
CA ASP A 474 5.67 21.45 -30.03
C ASP A 474 4.15 21.52 -30.24
N ASP A 475 3.65 21.14 -31.42
CA ASP A 475 2.22 21.06 -31.70
C ASP A 475 1.54 19.98 -30.84
N ILE A 476 2.19 18.82 -30.70
CA ILE A 476 1.69 17.71 -29.88
C ILE A 476 1.67 18.10 -28.40
N VAL A 477 2.72 18.77 -27.91
CA VAL A 477 2.78 19.29 -26.53
C VAL A 477 1.68 20.34 -26.29
N ALA A 478 1.45 21.24 -27.24
CA ALA A 478 0.38 22.22 -27.15
C ALA A 478 -1.00 21.54 -27.11
N SER A 479 -1.20 20.51 -27.92
CA SER A 479 -2.41 19.68 -27.87
C SER A 479 -2.59 18.97 -26.53
N ALA A 480 -1.52 18.36 -26.01
CA ALA A 480 -1.52 17.66 -24.72
C ALA A 480 -1.94 18.60 -23.57
N ARG A 481 -1.39 19.82 -23.52
CA ARG A 481 -1.78 20.83 -22.53
C ARG A 481 -3.25 21.21 -22.63
N ARG A 482 -3.76 21.46 -23.84
CA ARG A 482 -5.17 21.81 -24.05
C ARG A 482 -6.10 20.70 -23.58
N MET A 483 -5.84 19.46 -23.98
CA MET A 483 -6.67 18.31 -23.61
C MET A 483 -6.59 18.01 -22.11
N ALA A 484 -5.39 18.04 -21.53
CA ALA A 484 -5.20 17.80 -20.10
C ALA A 484 -5.84 18.90 -19.23
N ALA A 485 -6.07 20.11 -19.75
CA ALA A 485 -6.76 21.17 -19.03
C ALA A 485 -8.29 20.97 -18.97
N LEU A 486 -8.87 20.11 -19.82
CA LEU A 486 -10.32 19.86 -19.82
C LEU A 486 -10.73 19.11 -18.54
N GLU A 487 -11.84 19.56 -17.95
CA GLU A 487 -12.51 18.87 -16.84
C GLU A 487 -13.07 17.53 -17.34
N GLY A 488 -12.84 16.45 -16.59
CA GLY A 488 -13.24 15.08 -16.98
C GLY A 488 -12.21 14.34 -17.86
N VAL A 489 -11.16 14.99 -18.36
CA VAL A 489 -9.97 14.29 -18.88
C VAL A 489 -9.09 13.89 -17.70
N HIS A 490 -8.71 12.62 -17.60
CA HIS A 490 -7.99 12.06 -16.44
C HIS A 490 -6.54 11.71 -16.76
N GLY A 491 -6.20 11.57 -18.03
CA GLY A 491 -4.86 11.30 -18.52
C GLY A 491 -4.78 11.53 -20.02
N LEU A 492 -3.69 11.10 -20.64
CA LEU A 492 -3.50 11.13 -22.09
C LEU A 492 -3.03 9.76 -22.57
N ASP A 493 -3.49 9.37 -23.74
CA ASP A 493 -2.97 8.20 -24.47
C ASP A 493 -2.08 8.70 -25.61
N LEU A 494 -0.76 8.58 -25.49
CA LEU A 494 0.18 9.10 -26.47
C LEU A 494 0.59 7.99 -27.43
N LEU A 495 0.18 8.09 -28.70
CA LEU A 495 0.61 7.22 -29.81
C LEU A 495 2.08 7.47 -30.23
N ALA A 496 3.00 7.47 -29.26
CA ALA A 496 4.38 7.88 -29.43
C ALA A 496 5.11 7.11 -30.54
N TYR A 497 4.82 5.81 -30.67
CA TYR A 497 5.45 4.97 -31.70
C TYR A 497 4.72 4.97 -33.05
N ARG A 498 3.69 5.82 -33.19
CA ARG A 498 3.08 6.19 -34.47
C ARG A 498 3.53 7.58 -34.96
N PHE A 499 4.45 8.22 -34.25
CA PHE A 499 5.07 9.48 -34.62
C PHE A 499 6.32 9.27 -35.49
N THR A 500 6.47 10.09 -36.52
CA THR A 500 7.67 10.11 -37.36
C THR A 500 8.62 11.18 -36.83
N GLY A 501 9.58 10.78 -35.99
CA GLY A 501 10.59 11.68 -35.44
C GLY A 501 11.29 11.12 -34.21
N ASP A 502 11.81 12.00 -33.36
CA ASP A 502 12.46 11.63 -32.10
C ASP A 502 11.40 11.25 -31.05
N VAL A 503 11.12 9.96 -30.95
CA VAL A 503 10.12 9.40 -30.01
C VAL A 503 10.54 9.59 -28.55
N PRO A 504 11.78 9.30 -28.11
CA PRO A 504 12.21 9.62 -26.75
C PRO A 504 12.02 11.10 -26.37
N ALA A 505 12.38 12.03 -27.26
CA ALA A 505 12.17 13.44 -27.03
C ALA A 505 10.67 13.79 -26.94
N LEU A 506 9.84 13.22 -27.80
CA LEU A 506 8.39 13.39 -27.77
C LEU A 506 7.80 12.95 -26.41
N ILE A 507 8.12 11.73 -25.96
CA ILE A 507 7.61 11.18 -24.70
C ILE A 507 7.99 12.12 -23.55
N HIS A 508 9.27 12.49 -23.44
CA HIS A 508 9.76 13.35 -22.38
C HIS A 508 9.06 14.72 -22.38
N ARG A 509 8.93 15.33 -23.56
CA ARG A 509 8.33 16.66 -23.73
C ARG A 509 6.84 16.67 -23.39
N VAL A 510 6.10 15.64 -23.76
CA VAL A 510 4.66 15.53 -23.44
C VAL A 510 4.46 15.26 -21.95
N VAL A 511 5.16 14.28 -21.38
CA VAL A 511 5.07 13.94 -19.95
C VAL A 511 5.44 15.13 -19.07
N ALA A 512 6.47 15.89 -19.43
CA ALA A 512 6.88 17.08 -18.66
C ALA A 512 5.92 18.27 -18.79
N ALA A 513 5.02 18.26 -19.77
CA ALA A 513 4.14 19.38 -20.07
C ALA A 513 2.77 19.33 -19.39
N VAL A 514 2.43 18.21 -18.75
CA VAL A 514 1.10 17.98 -18.14
C VAL A 514 1.25 17.31 -16.76
N ASP A 515 0.36 17.65 -15.83
CA ASP A 515 0.34 17.07 -14.47
C ASP A 515 -0.52 15.79 -14.38
N LYS A 516 -1.05 15.32 -15.51
CA LYS A 516 -1.92 14.13 -15.63
C LYS A 516 -1.14 12.94 -16.20
N PRO A 517 -1.51 11.69 -15.85
CA PRO A 517 -0.82 10.49 -16.35
C PRO A 517 -0.83 10.40 -17.88
N VAL A 518 0.32 10.04 -18.46
CA VAL A 518 0.47 9.80 -19.91
C VAL A 518 0.82 8.34 -20.14
N VAL A 519 -0.03 7.63 -20.87
CA VAL A 519 0.16 6.24 -21.31
C VAL A 519 0.82 6.24 -22.69
N ILE A 520 1.79 5.35 -22.92
CA ILE A 520 2.51 5.25 -24.20
C ILE A 520 1.97 4.09 -25.02
N ALA A 521 1.53 4.38 -26.24
CA ALA A 521 0.97 3.43 -27.19
C ALA A 521 1.65 3.52 -28.57
N GLY A 522 1.26 2.61 -29.48
CA GLY A 522 1.73 2.59 -30.88
C GLY A 522 2.63 1.43 -31.28
N SER A 523 2.31 0.19 -30.85
CA SER A 523 3.07 -1.04 -31.17
C SER A 523 4.42 -1.13 -30.45
N ILE A 524 4.43 -1.20 -29.13
CA ILE A 524 5.65 -1.51 -28.37
C ILE A 524 5.99 -2.99 -28.58
N ASP A 525 7.10 -3.26 -29.26
CA ASP A 525 7.46 -4.59 -29.77
C ASP A 525 8.88 -5.07 -29.41
N ARG A 526 9.65 -4.24 -28.69
CA ARG A 526 11.03 -4.53 -28.28
C ARG A 526 11.43 -3.78 -27.02
N ALA A 527 12.50 -4.25 -26.37
CA ALA A 527 12.98 -3.74 -25.08
C ALA A 527 13.30 -2.23 -25.11
N GLU A 528 13.90 -1.75 -26.19
CA GLU A 528 14.32 -0.35 -26.33
C GLU A 528 13.13 0.62 -26.28
N ARG A 529 11.94 0.16 -26.71
CA ARG A 529 10.72 0.95 -26.64
C ARG A 529 10.18 1.04 -25.20
N ILE A 530 10.26 -0.06 -24.45
CA ILE A 530 9.93 -0.09 -23.02
C ILE A 530 10.89 0.83 -22.26
N GLU A 531 12.18 0.72 -22.52
CA GLU A 531 13.22 1.57 -21.90
C GLU A 531 12.97 3.05 -22.16
N ALA A 532 12.65 3.44 -23.39
CA ALA A 532 12.33 4.83 -23.72
C ALA A 532 11.07 5.35 -23.00
N ALA A 533 10.02 4.53 -22.85
CA ALA A 533 8.82 4.91 -22.09
C ALA A 533 9.13 5.12 -20.60
N VAL A 534 9.93 4.23 -20.00
CA VAL A 534 10.40 4.34 -18.60
C VAL A 534 11.33 5.56 -18.43
N ALA A 535 12.24 5.76 -19.38
CA ALA A 535 13.14 6.93 -19.46
C ALA A 535 12.38 8.25 -19.70
N GLY A 536 11.17 8.18 -20.25
CA GLY A 536 10.26 9.31 -20.41
C GLY A 536 9.38 9.60 -19.19
N ARG A 537 9.40 8.75 -18.15
CA ARG A 537 8.49 8.80 -16.98
C ARG A 537 7.01 8.64 -17.36
N ALA A 538 6.73 7.81 -18.35
CA ALA A 538 5.37 7.40 -18.66
C ALA A 538 4.63 6.86 -17.42
N ALA A 539 3.32 7.08 -17.36
CA ALA A 539 2.46 6.51 -16.32
C ALA A 539 2.08 5.05 -16.62
N GLY A 540 2.04 4.69 -17.90
CA GLY A 540 1.76 3.33 -18.36
C GLY A 540 2.22 3.12 -19.80
N LEU A 541 2.20 1.87 -20.26
CA LEU A 541 2.42 1.54 -21.65
C LEU A 541 1.55 0.36 -22.10
N THR A 542 1.19 0.35 -23.39
CA THR A 542 0.36 -0.71 -23.98
C THR A 542 1.19 -1.70 -24.80
N VAL A 543 0.98 -3.00 -24.58
CA VAL A 543 1.54 -4.08 -25.43
C VAL A 543 0.44 -5.09 -25.72
N GLY A 544 0.25 -5.44 -26.99
CA GLY A 544 -0.71 -6.47 -27.41
C GLY A 544 -0.09 -7.47 -28.37
N THR A 545 -0.23 -7.21 -29.67
CA THR A 545 0.27 -8.05 -30.78
C THR A 545 1.65 -8.67 -30.53
N ALA A 546 2.66 -7.88 -30.13
CA ALA A 546 4.01 -8.37 -29.94
C ALA A 546 4.15 -9.42 -28.81
N ALA A 547 3.37 -9.30 -27.73
CA ALA A 547 3.35 -10.27 -26.65
C ALA A 547 2.61 -11.55 -27.06
N LEU A 548 1.49 -11.42 -27.80
CA LEU A 548 0.75 -12.56 -28.34
C LEU A 548 1.53 -13.32 -29.42
N ASP A 549 2.39 -12.63 -30.16
CA ASP A 549 3.18 -13.21 -31.26
C ASP A 549 4.56 -13.72 -30.81
N GLY A 550 4.89 -13.59 -29.52
CA GLY A 550 6.12 -14.15 -28.97
C GLY A 550 7.38 -13.35 -29.30
N VAL A 551 7.26 -12.04 -29.56
CA VAL A 551 8.36 -11.22 -30.10
C VAL A 551 9.41 -10.86 -29.05
N PHE A 552 9.05 -10.79 -27.76
CA PHE A 552 10.01 -10.48 -26.70
C PHE A 552 10.92 -11.68 -26.41
N PRO A 553 12.17 -11.45 -25.94
CA PRO A 553 13.16 -12.50 -25.69
C PRO A 553 12.87 -13.27 -24.39
N ALA A 554 11.71 -13.91 -24.32
CA ALA A 554 11.29 -14.70 -23.16
C ALA A 554 12.08 -16.02 -23.08
N PRO A 555 12.40 -16.50 -21.86
CA PRO A 555 13.17 -17.74 -21.67
C PRO A 555 12.40 -19.02 -22.03
N ALA A 556 11.09 -18.91 -22.26
CA ALA A 556 10.21 -20.00 -22.62
C ALA A 556 9.15 -19.50 -23.63
N PRO A 557 8.58 -20.39 -24.47
CA PRO A 557 7.47 -20.04 -25.35
C PRO A 557 6.17 -19.83 -24.54
N GLY A 558 5.18 -19.21 -25.18
CA GLY A 558 3.84 -19.01 -24.62
C GLY A 558 3.60 -17.61 -24.05
N LEU A 559 2.33 -17.24 -23.90
CA LEU A 559 1.91 -15.90 -23.53
C LEU A 559 2.36 -15.55 -22.11
N ALA A 560 2.19 -16.45 -21.13
CA ALA A 560 2.62 -16.20 -19.76
C ALA A 560 4.12 -15.88 -19.64
N ALA A 561 4.96 -16.53 -20.45
CA ALA A 561 6.40 -16.27 -20.47
C ALA A 561 6.72 -14.91 -21.09
N GLN A 562 6.01 -14.53 -22.15
CA GLN A 562 6.09 -13.19 -22.76
C GLN A 562 5.68 -12.08 -21.78
N LEU A 563 4.54 -12.24 -21.10
CA LEU A 563 4.05 -11.26 -20.12
C LEU A 563 5.03 -11.09 -18.95
N ARG A 564 5.58 -12.19 -18.43
CA ARG A 564 6.63 -12.14 -17.40
C ARG A 564 7.92 -11.50 -17.91
N CYS A 565 8.31 -11.76 -19.15
CA CYS A 565 9.47 -11.14 -19.79
C CYS A 565 9.29 -9.61 -19.88
N ILE A 566 8.15 -9.15 -20.38
CA ILE A 566 7.84 -7.72 -20.51
C ILE A 566 7.86 -7.03 -19.14
N ARG A 567 7.25 -7.64 -18.12
CA ARG A 567 7.31 -7.10 -16.75
C ARG A 567 8.74 -7.07 -16.21
N GLY A 568 9.55 -8.08 -16.51
CA GLY A 568 10.97 -8.09 -16.17
C GLY A 568 11.76 -6.98 -16.87
N LEU A 569 11.46 -6.68 -18.14
CA LEU A 569 12.06 -5.57 -18.89
C LEU A 569 11.65 -4.22 -18.29
N LEU A 570 10.38 -4.05 -17.91
CA LEU A 570 9.88 -2.87 -17.19
C LEU A 570 10.62 -2.67 -15.86
N ASP A 571 10.73 -3.73 -15.06
CA ASP A 571 11.45 -3.71 -13.78
C ASP A 571 12.95 -3.43 -13.94
N ALA A 572 13.55 -3.91 -15.03
CA ALA A 572 14.96 -3.69 -15.37
C ALA A 572 15.19 -2.25 -15.83
N ALA A 573 14.37 -1.74 -16.74
CA ALA A 573 14.44 -0.36 -17.23
C ALA A 573 14.18 0.67 -16.12
N GLY A 574 13.38 0.32 -15.11
CA GLY A 574 13.14 1.14 -13.92
C GLY A 574 14.31 1.17 -12.92
N LYS A 575 15.37 0.39 -13.14
CA LYS A 575 16.61 0.37 -12.35
C LYS A 575 17.71 1.04 -13.19
N GLU A 576 18.30 2.12 -12.70
CA GLU A 576 19.42 2.79 -13.40
C GLU A 576 20.57 1.80 -13.71
N PRO A 577 21.25 1.91 -14.86
CA PRO A 577 22.48 1.18 -15.09
C PRO A 577 23.53 1.66 -14.08
N GLN A 578 24.03 0.73 -13.26
CA GLN A 578 25.22 0.98 -12.43
C GLN A 578 26.36 1.34 -13.38
N CYS A 579 26.92 2.55 -13.24
CA CYS A 579 28.16 2.92 -13.92
C CYS A 579 29.21 1.84 -13.64
N SER A 580 29.52 1.04 -14.66
CA SER A 580 30.71 0.21 -14.68
C SER A 580 31.90 1.16 -14.77
N GLY A 581 32.68 1.22 -13.68
CA GLY A 581 33.95 1.92 -13.67
C GLY A 581 34.86 1.37 -14.76
N ALA A 582 35.28 2.24 -15.66
CA ALA A 582 36.42 2.01 -16.54
C ALA A 582 37.41 3.17 -16.36
N ARG A 583 38.42 2.88 -15.53
CA ARG A 583 39.71 3.54 -15.30
C ARG A 583 39.74 4.90 -14.62
#